data_AF-A0A2M7GMM3-F1
#
_entry.id   AF-A0A2M7GMM3-F1
#
_cell.length_a   1.000
_cell.length_b   1.000
_cell.length_c   1.000
_cell.angle_alpha   90.00
_cell.angle_beta   90.00
_cell.angle_gamma   90.00
#
_symmetry.space_group_name_H-M   'P 1'
#
loop_
_entity.id
_entity.type
_entity.pdbx_description
1 polymer ?
#
loop_
_entity_poly.entity_id
_entity_poly.type
_entity_poly.pdbx_seq_one_letter_code
_entity_poly.pdbx_strand_id
1 'polypeptide(L)'
;MLRQRYAAQAGCAPSRVVFLPSPDAVDLIGIDGADIEQFGPVEAPITAVRLTSPNPDIARWEALLSDGLVEAGLTALLPVSSASNISKNNEIENKIKVVLRLFEAWDEIESAVAYGDQISLIWADEAAARARLSGIGLDLPNSGQFRVLSVEDARALADRLAAPSVRAASVRRTTKETDILVSLNLEQCAPVRISTGVEYFDHMLEQVAKHGGFSLEVACEGDTGIDAHHTIEDVALAFGDALAKALGDRRGIGRFGFELPMDETRAGVWIDLSGRPFSKFEGDIPGERVGEFPVEMTSHVFRSIADSLKAAIHVSVEGENAHHMTEACFKAFGRALRQAVKVEGDTIPSTKGVL
;
A
#
# COMPACT_ATOMS: atom_id res chain seq x y z
N MET A 1 3.98 -20.97 -23.03
CA MET A 1 4.94 -21.25 -21.95
C MET A 1 5.13 -22.76 -21.70
N LEU A 2 4.08 -23.55 -21.44
CA LEU A 2 4.19 -25.00 -21.15
C LEU A 2 4.83 -25.81 -22.31
N ARG A 3 4.40 -25.53 -23.55
CA ARG A 3 4.96 -26.10 -24.79
C ARG A 3 6.47 -25.86 -24.93
N GLN A 4 6.97 -24.71 -24.50
CA GLN A 4 8.40 -24.40 -24.53
C GLN A 4 9.17 -25.15 -23.43
N ARG A 5 8.59 -25.29 -22.23
CA ARG A 5 9.21 -26.03 -21.13
C ARG A 5 9.28 -27.53 -21.41
N TYR A 6 8.18 -28.14 -21.87
CA TYR A 6 8.18 -29.56 -22.23
C TYR A 6 9.14 -29.84 -23.39
N ALA A 7 9.14 -28.98 -24.42
CA ALA A 7 10.07 -29.12 -25.55
C ALA A 7 11.54 -29.03 -25.12
N ALA A 8 11.87 -28.13 -24.18
CA ALA A 8 13.21 -28.02 -23.62
C ALA A 8 13.62 -29.28 -22.83
N GLN A 9 12.73 -29.82 -22.01
CA GLN A 9 12.98 -31.07 -21.26
C GLN A 9 13.08 -32.30 -22.18
N ALA A 10 12.26 -32.31 -23.23
CA ALA A 10 12.16 -33.38 -24.21
C ALA A 10 13.21 -33.28 -25.33
N GLY A 11 14.10 -32.27 -25.30
CA GLY A 11 15.17 -32.06 -26.28
C GLY A 11 14.69 -31.76 -27.70
N CYS A 12 13.56 -31.08 -27.88
CA CYS A 12 12.97 -30.79 -29.20
C CYS A 12 12.52 -29.32 -29.34
N ALA A 13 12.21 -28.89 -30.56
CA ALA A 13 11.67 -27.56 -30.81
C ALA A 13 10.21 -27.45 -30.31
N PRO A 14 9.79 -26.31 -29.71
CA PRO A 14 8.43 -26.13 -29.22
C PRO A 14 7.34 -26.42 -30.26
N SER A 15 7.60 -26.11 -31.53
CA SER A 15 6.70 -26.39 -32.66
C SER A 15 6.39 -27.88 -32.86
N ARG A 16 7.18 -28.79 -32.27
CA ARG A 16 7.03 -30.26 -32.40
C ARG A 16 6.24 -30.91 -31.27
N VAL A 17 5.69 -30.11 -30.35
CA VAL A 17 4.90 -30.57 -29.20
C VAL A 17 3.45 -30.14 -29.38
N VAL A 18 2.48 -31.02 -29.12
CA VAL A 18 1.04 -30.73 -29.13
C VAL A 18 0.43 -31.24 -27.81
N PHE A 19 -0.55 -30.53 -27.23
CA PHE A 19 -1.27 -30.99 -26.03
C PHE A 19 -2.73 -31.23 -26.36
N LEU A 20 -3.28 -32.34 -25.86
CA LEU A 20 -4.63 -32.81 -26.11
C LEU A 20 -5.28 -33.30 -24.81
N PRO A 21 -6.62 -33.28 -24.69
CA PRO A 21 -7.32 -34.01 -23.65
C PRO A 21 -7.09 -35.52 -23.81
N SER A 22 -6.89 -36.26 -22.71
CA SER A 22 -6.63 -37.71 -22.78
C SER A 22 -7.68 -38.57 -23.48
N PRO A 23 -9.00 -38.31 -23.39
CA PRO A 23 -10.00 -39.11 -24.10
C PRO A 23 -9.83 -39.09 -25.62
N ASP A 24 -9.31 -37.99 -26.15
CA ASP A 24 -9.16 -37.76 -27.59
C ASP A 24 -7.79 -38.20 -28.13
N ALA A 25 -6.85 -38.49 -27.24
CA ALA A 25 -5.49 -38.94 -27.59
C ALA A 25 -5.37 -40.46 -27.75
N VAL A 26 -6.42 -41.22 -27.41
CA VAL A 26 -6.42 -42.69 -27.45
C VAL A 26 -6.26 -43.21 -28.89
N ASP A 27 -6.83 -42.51 -29.87
CA ASP A 27 -6.74 -42.88 -31.29
C ASP A 27 -5.39 -42.53 -31.95
N LEU A 28 -4.49 -41.87 -31.20
CA LEU A 28 -3.15 -41.48 -31.68
C LEU A 28 -2.05 -42.47 -31.25
N ILE A 29 -2.39 -43.43 -30.39
CA ILE A 29 -1.47 -44.45 -29.89
C ILE A 29 -1.11 -45.41 -31.03
N GLY A 30 0.19 -45.46 -31.39
CA GLY A 30 0.71 -46.35 -32.44
C GLY A 30 0.90 -45.69 -33.81
N ILE A 31 0.76 -44.37 -33.93
CA ILE A 31 1.16 -43.65 -35.14
C ILE A 31 2.69 -43.49 -35.17
N ASP A 32 3.33 -43.98 -36.24
CA ASP A 32 4.78 -43.91 -36.42
C ASP A 32 5.31 -42.47 -36.41
N GLY A 33 6.39 -42.25 -35.65
CA GLY A 33 7.08 -40.97 -35.58
C GLY A 33 6.46 -39.96 -34.61
N ALA A 34 5.72 -40.42 -33.60
CA ALA A 34 5.27 -39.63 -32.46
C ALA A 34 5.45 -40.38 -31.12
N ASP A 35 5.92 -39.65 -30.10
CA ASP A 35 5.97 -40.11 -28.71
C ASP A 35 4.85 -39.44 -27.91
N ILE A 36 4.26 -40.17 -26.97
CA ILE A 36 3.09 -39.72 -26.22
C ILE A 36 3.40 -39.79 -24.72
N GLU A 37 3.11 -38.72 -23.99
CA GLU A 37 3.29 -38.65 -22.55
C GLU A 37 2.06 -38.01 -21.89
N GLN A 38 1.59 -38.57 -20.77
CA GLN A 38 0.41 -38.07 -20.06
C GLN A 38 0.81 -37.33 -18.79
N PHE A 39 0.10 -36.24 -18.52
CA PHE A 39 0.32 -35.36 -17.38
C PHE A 39 -1.00 -35.08 -16.67
N GLY A 40 -0.93 -34.79 -15.38
CA GLY A 40 -2.09 -34.36 -14.59
C GLY A 40 -2.81 -35.51 -13.86
N PRO A 41 -3.95 -35.21 -13.22
CA PRO A 41 -4.67 -36.15 -12.37
C PRO A 41 -5.30 -37.29 -13.17
N VAL A 42 -5.41 -38.46 -12.54
CA VAL A 42 -5.89 -39.72 -13.15
C VAL A 42 -7.27 -39.59 -13.79
N GLU A 43 -8.12 -38.72 -13.23
CA GLU A 43 -9.51 -38.52 -13.65
C GLU A 43 -9.67 -37.62 -14.89
N ALA A 44 -8.66 -36.80 -15.22
CA ALA A 44 -8.67 -35.90 -16.37
C ALA A 44 -7.23 -35.58 -16.84
N PRO A 45 -6.52 -36.56 -17.44
CA PRO A 45 -5.16 -36.34 -17.88
C PRO A 45 -5.09 -35.49 -19.15
N ILE A 46 -3.97 -34.76 -19.28
CA ILE A 46 -3.59 -34.04 -20.49
C ILE A 46 -2.49 -34.84 -21.16
N THR A 47 -2.65 -35.10 -22.44
CA THR A 47 -1.69 -35.86 -23.24
C THR A 47 -0.84 -34.92 -24.08
N ALA A 48 0.48 -34.95 -23.86
CA ALA A 48 1.43 -34.32 -24.77
C ALA A 48 1.85 -35.32 -25.84
N VAL A 49 1.81 -34.88 -27.09
CA VAL A 49 2.28 -35.63 -28.25
C VAL A 49 3.49 -34.90 -28.81
N ARG A 50 4.62 -35.59 -28.86
CA ARG A 50 5.89 -35.11 -29.42
C ARG A 50 6.13 -35.78 -30.75
N LEU A 51 6.19 -35.00 -31.83
CA LEU A 51 6.55 -35.54 -33.14
C LEU A 51 8.06 -35.82 -33.19
N THR A 52 8.42 -37.09 -33.38
CA THR A 52 9.82 -37.57 -33.42
C THR A 52 10.36 -37.74 -34.84
N SER A 53 9.49 -37.85 -35.85
CA SER A 53 9.92 -37.88 -37.26
C SER A 53 10.56 -36.55 -37.69
N PRO A 54 11.77 -36.53 -38.28
CA PRO A 54 12.47 -35.28 -38.63
C PRO A 54 11.70 -34.42 -39.64
N ASN A 55 10.83 -35.02 -40.45
CA ASN A 55 9.96 -34.34 -41.40
C ASN A 55 8.52 -34.85 -41.25
N PRO A 56 7.80 -34.45 -40.20
CA PRO A 56 6.42 -34.86 -40.03
C PRO A 56 5.57 -34.17 -41.11
N ASP A 57 4.65 -34.89 -41.73
CA ASP A 57 3.70 -34.31 -42.68
C ASP A 57 2.72 -33.41 -41.92
N ILE A 58 3.12 -32.15 -41.73
CA ILE A 58 2.42 -31.18 -40.89
C ILE A 58 0.97 -31.02 -41.36
N ALA A 59 0.73 -31.01 -42.67
CA ALA A 59 -0.62 -30.89 -43.23
C ALA A 59 -1.48 -32.12 -42.91
N ARG A 60 -0.92 -33.33 -42.93
CA ARG A 60 -1.61 -34.56 -42.50
C ARG A 60 -1.89 -34.58 -41.00
N TRP A 61 -0.97 -34.07 -40.19
CA TRP A 61 -1.16 -33.94 -38.74
C TRP A 61 -2.20 -32.87 -38.40
N GLU A 62 -2.18 -31.71 -39.06
CA GLU A 62 -3.19 -30.66 -38.92
C GLU A 62 -4.58 -31.15 -39.38
N ALA A 63 -4.65 -31.99 -40.42
CA ALA A 63 -5.90 -32.61 -40.86
C ALA A 63 -6.43 -33.69 -39.89
N LEU A 64 -5.55 -34.52 -39.29
CA LEU A 64 -5.90 -35.48 -38.25
C LEU A 64 -6.32 -34.79 -36.94
N LEU A 65 -5.69 -33.66 -36.64
CA LEU A 65 -5.95 -32.81 -35.49
C LEU A 65 -7.00 -31.73 -35.80
N SER A 66 -7.98 -32.06 -36.66
CA SER A 66 -8.97 -31.13 -37.22
C SER A 66 -9.37 -30.03 -36.24
N ASP A 67 -9.46 -28.77 -36.71
CA ASP A 67 -9.58 -27.56 -35.89
C ASP A 67 -10.47 -27.67 -34.64
N GLY A 68 -11.56 -28.45 -34.68
CA GLY A 68 -12.44 -28.70 -33.53
C GLY A 68 -11.81 -29.41 -32.32
N LEU A 69 -10.77 -30.24 -32.50
CA LEU A 69 -10.08 -30.97 -31.42
C LEU A 69 -8.99 -30.13 -30.75
N VAL A 70 -8.25 -29.37 -31.56
CA VAL A 70 -7.31 -28.35 -31.08
C VAL A 70 -8.07 -27.21 -30.41
N GLU A 71 -9.21 -26.78 -30.96
CA GLU A 71 -10.12 -25.85 -30.29
C GLU A 71 -10.71 -26.45 -29.02
N ALA A 72 -11.13 -27.72 -28.96
CA ALA A 72 -11.65 -28.31 -27.71
C ALA A 72 -10.58 -28.36 -26.60
N GLY A 73 -9.34 -28.72 -26.93
CA GLY A 73 -8.19 -28.68 -26.01
C GLY A 73 -7.83 -27.25 -25.59
N LEU A 74 -7.90 -26.29 -26.52
CA LEU A 74 -7.71 -24.86 -26.23
C LEU A 74 -8.91 -24.23 -25.51
N THR A 75 -10.14 -24.75 -25.68
CA THR A 75 -11.40 -24.27 -25.07
C THR A 75 -11.58 -24.84 -23.67
N ALA A 76 -11.09 -26.04 -23.39
CA ALA A 76 -10.84 -26.50 -22.02
C ALA A 76 -9.79 -25.63 -21.30
N LEU A 77 -8.98 -24.90 -22.06
CA LEU A 77 -7.94 -23.97 -21.61
C LEU A 77 -8.31 -22.47 -21.79
N LEU A 78 -9.50 -22.14 -22.30
CA LEU A 78 -10.00 -20.77 -22.47
C LEU A 78 -11.32 -20.58 -21.69
N PRO A 79 -11.59 -19.38 -21.14
CA PRO A 79 -12.63 -19.21 -20.13
C PRO A 79 -14.03 -19.19 -20.78
N VAL A 80 -14.86 -20.22 -20.55
CA VAL A 80 -16.27 -20.23 -20.98
C VAL A 80 -17.27 -20.57 -19.85
N SER A 81 -18.34 -19.78 -19.89
CA SER A 81 -19.48 -19.57 -19.01
C SER A 81 -20.18 -20.81 -18.44
N SER A 82 -20.02 -20.98 -17.13
CA SER A 82 -21.11 -21.37 -16.22
C SER A 82 -20.98 -20.47 -14.99
N ALA A 83 -22.03 -20.19 -14.22
CA ALA A 83 -21.89 -19.39 -12.99
C ALA A 83 -20.82 -19.99 -12.04
N SER A 84 -20.64 -21.32 -12.08
CA SER A 84 -19.58 -22.05 -11.41
C SER A 84 -18.18 -21.79 -12.02
N ASN A 85 -18.04 -21.75 -13.35
CA ASN A 85 -16.76 -21.52 -14.01
C ASN A 85 -16.36 -20.05 -14.09
N ILE A 86 -17.31 -19.11 -14.14
CA ILE A 86 -17.07 -17.68 -13.95
C ILE A 86 -16.56 -17.45 -12.52
N SER A 87 -17.17 -18.13 -11.53
CA SER A 87 -16.65 -18.11 -10.16
C SER A 87 -15.23 -18.67 -10.07
N LYS A 88 -14.94 -19.82 -10.73
CA LYS A 88 -13.59 -20.41 -10.75
C LYS A 88 -12.55 -19.57 -11.51
N ASN A 89 -12.92 -18.97 -12.63
CA ASN A 89 -12.04 -18.09 -13.40
C ASN A 89 -11.78 -16.79 -12.65
N ASN A 90 -12.79 -16.21 -12.01
CA ASN A 90 -12.63 -15.08 -11.10
C ASN A 90 -11.77 -15.47 -9.89
N GLU A 91 -11.90 -16.69 -9.37
CA GLU A 91 -11.09 -17.20 -8.27
C GLU A 91 -9.61 -17.36 -8.69
N ILE A 92 -9.34 -17.88 -9.88
CA ILE A 92 -7.99 -17.99 -10.47
C ILE A 92 -7.42 -16.59 -10.73
N GLU A 93 -8.19 -15.69 -11.34
CA GLU A 93 -7.78 -14.31 -11.59
C GLU A 93 -7.50 -13.56 -10.28
N ASN A 94 -8.34 -13.74 -9.26
CA ASN A 94 -8.13 -13.17 -7.93
C ASN A 94 -6.88 -13.75 -7.26
N LYS A 95 -6.61 -15.05 -7.39
CA LYS A 95 -5.36 -15.68 -6.91
C LYS A 95 -4.14 -15.09 -7.59
N ILE A 96 -4.17 -14.94 -8.91
CA ILE A 96 -3.08 -14.32 -9.67
C ILE A 96 -2.87 -12.87 -9.21
N LYS A 97 -3.94 -12.09 -9.04
CA LYS A 97 -3.88 -10.72 -8.52
C LYS A 97 -3.27 -10.65 -7.12
N VAL A 98 -3.63 -11.55 -6.22
CA VAL A 98 -3.06 -11.63 -4.87
C VAL A 98 -1.57 -11.98 -4.94
N VAL A 99 -1.20 -12.98 -5.75
CA VAL A 99 0.21 -13.37 -5.95
C VAL A 99 1.03 -12.22 -6.54
N LEU A 100 0.53 -11.53 -7.55
CA LEU A 100 1.21 -10.38 -8.15
C LEU A 100 1.41 -9.24 -7.14
N ARG A 101 0.39 -8.94 -6.32
CA ARG A 101 0.53 -7.97 -5.21
C ARG A 101 1.57 -8.38 -4.18
N LEU A 102 1.67 -9.67 -3.87
CA LEU A 102 2.70 -10.18 -2.97
C LEU A 102 4.10 -9.96 -3.56
N PHE A 103 4.29 -10.26 -4.85
CA PHE A 103 5.56 -9.96 -5.54
C PHE A 103 5.87 -8.46 -5.60
N GLU A 104 4.87 -7.61 -5.84
CA GLU A 104 5.06 -6.14 -5.85
C GLU A 104 5.43 -5.60 -4.45
N ALA A 105 4.89 -6.20 -3.40
CA ALA A 105 5.14 -5.74 -2.04
C ALA A 105 6.46 -6.30 -1.47
N TRP A 106 6.94 -7.45 -1.95
CA TRP A 106 8.03 -8.23 -1.33
C TRP A 106 9.07 -8.70 -2.35
N ASP A 107 10.19 -7.96 -2.40
CA ASP A 107 11.36 -8.32 -3.20
C ASP A 107 12.01 -9.64 -2.72
N GLU A 108 11.74 -10.07 -1.49
CA GLU A 108 12.26 -11.31 -0.92
C GLU A 108 11.53 -12.56 -1.42
N ILE A 109 10.43 -12.44 -2.18
CA ILE A 109 9.74 -13.60 -2.78
C ILE A 109 10.44 -13.97 -4.08
N GLU A 110 11.06 -15.16 -4.10
CA GLU A 110 11.65 -15.74 -5.31
C GLU A 110 10.57 -16.32 -6.22
N SER A 111 9.62 -17.05 -5.64
CA SER A 111 8.50 -17.63 -6.39
C SER A 111 7.29 -17.91 -5.53
N ALA A 112 6.12 -18.12 -6.16
CA ALA A 112 4.88 -18.47 -5.48
C ALA A 112 4.16 -19.58 -6.24
N VAL A 113 3.55 -20.50 -5.49
CA VAL A 113 2.76 -21.61 -6.03
C VAL A 113 1.36 -21.54 -5.42
N ALA A 114 0.34 -21.35 -6.26
CA ALA A 114 -1.05 -21.40 -5.85
C ALA A 114 -1.65 -22.77 -6.19
N TYR A 115 -2.22 -23.46 -5.18
CA TYR A 115 -2.89 -24.75 -5.35
C TYR A 115 -4.13 -24.80 -4.45
N GLY A 116 -5.30 -25.11 -5.03
CA GLY A 116 -6.55 -25.04 -4.28
C GLY A 116 -6.80 -23.63 -3.73
N ASP A 117 -7.23 -23.51 -2.48
CA ASP A 117 -7.36 -22.26 -1.73
C ASP A 117 -6.05 -21.78 -1.12
N GLN A 118 -4.92 -22.41 -1.45
CA GLN A 118 -3.64 -22.17 -0.79
C GLN A 118 -2.63 -21.50 -1.71
N ILE A 119 -1.81 -20.62 -1.13
CA ILE A 119 -0.65 -19.97 -1.74
C ILE A 119 0.58 -20.31 -0.90
N SER A 120 1.57 -20.89 -1.55
CA SER A 120 2.87 -21.18 -0.98
C SER A 120 3.90 -20.20 -1.53
N LEU A 121 4.67 -19.58 -0.63
CA LEU A 121 5.72 -18.63 -1.00
C LEU A 121 7.10 -19.27 -0.82
N ILE A 122 7.97 -19.00 -1.78
CA ILE A 122 9.38 -19.40 -1.79
C ILE A 122 10.20 -18.11 -1.71
N TRP A 123 11.12 -18.06 -0.76
CA TRP A 123 11.84 -16.85 -0.39
C TRP A 123 13.27 -16.87 -0.95
N ALA A 124 13.70 -15.76 -1.55
CA ALA A 124 15.08 -15.54 -1.97
C ALA A 124 16.00 -15.28 -0.76
N ASP A 125 15.50 -14.56 0.24
CA ASP A 125 16.18 -14.30 1.52
C ASP A 125 15.23 -14.57 2.69
N GLU A 126 15.33 -15.76 3.27
CA GLU A 126 14.48 -16.18 4.38
C GLU A 126 14.72 -15.35 5.66
N ALA A 127 15.93 -14.83 5.88
CA ALA A 127 16.25 -14.05 7.08
C ALA A 127 15.63 -12.66 7.01
N ALA A 128 15.71 -12.01 5.85
CA ALA A 128 15.03 -10.73 5.59
C ALA A 128 13.51 -10.88 5.69
N ALA A 129 12.95 -11.94 5.09
CA ALA A 129 11.52 -12.25 5.18
C ALA A 129 11.06 -12.47 6.64
N ARG A 130 11.85 -13.19 7.44
CA ARG A 130 11.60 -13.40 8.89
C ARG A 130 11.56 -12.09 9.66
N ALA A 131 12.55 -11.22 9.45
CA ALA A 131 12.60 -9.92 10.13
C ALA A 131 11.39 -9.05 9.77
N ARG A 132 11.02 -9.02 8.50
CA ARG A 132 9.87 -8.25 7.99
C ARG A 132 8.53 -8.76 8.54
N LEU A 133 8.35 -10.09 8.59
CA LEU A 133 7.16 -10.72 9.16
C LEU A 133 7.05 -10.48 10.66
N SER A 134 8.15 -10.64 11.39
CA SER A 134 8.18 -10.40 12.83
C SER A 134 7.83 -8.94 13.16
N GLY A 135 8.29 -7.99 12.33
CA GLY A 135 7.95 -6.57 12.43
C GLY A 135 6.45 -6.27 12.32
N ILE A 136 5.64 -7.17 11.74
CA ILE A 136 4.18 -7.06 11.67
C ILE A 136 3.46 -8.10 12.55
N GLY A 137 4.17 -8.69 13.52
CA GLY A 137 3.62 -9.65 14.49
C GLY A 137 3.32 -11.03 13.92
N LEU A 138 4.04 -11.47 12.89
CA LEU A 138 3.90 -12.78 12.26
C LEU A 138 5.23 -13.54 12.27
N ASP A 139 5.22 -14.84 12.56
CA ASP A 139 6.43 -15.67 12.56
C ASP A 139 6.45 -16.68 11.40
N LEU A 140 7.65 -16.97 10.87
CA LEU A 140 7.87 -18.08 9.94
C LEU A 140 8.25 -19.36 10.70
N PRO A 141 7.61 -20.51 10.42
CA PRO A 141 8.05 -21.79 10.98
C PRO A 141 9.45 -22.18 10.49
N ASN A 142 10.21 -22.96 11.27
CA ASN A 142 11.62 -23.31 11.03
C ASN A 142 11.87 -24.30 9.88
N SER A 143 10.87 -24.64 9.07
CA SER A 143 10.96 -25.73 8.08
C SER A 143 11.65 -25.37 6.76
N GLY A 144 12.20 -24.15 6.60
CA GLY A 144 12.98 -23.71 5.41
C GLY A 144 12.17 -23.59 4.12
N GLN A 145 10.99 -24.18 4.07
CA GLN A 145 9.94 -23.95 3.09
C GLN A 145 8.60 -23.97 3.82
N PHE A 146 7.66 -23.22 3.26
CA PHE A 146 6.22 -23.17 3.56
C PHE A 146 5.75 -22.26 4.69
N ARG A 147 5.17 -21.13 4.25
CA ARG A 147 3.87 -20.69 4.77
C ARG A 147 2.84 -20.93 3.69
N VAL A 148 1.97 -21.90 3.94
CA VAL A 148 0.74 -22.14 3.17
C VAL A 148 -0.28 -21.14 3.69
N LEU A 149 -0.63 -20.14 2.88
CA LEU A 149 -1.65 -19.15 3.23
C LEU A 149 -2.92 -19.52 2.49
N SER A 150 -4.09 -19.42 3.14
CA SER A 150 -5.32 -19.40 2.34
C SER A 150 -5.31 -18.18 1.41
N VAL A 151 -6.10 -18.16 0.34
CA VAL A 151 -6.22 -16.96 -0.53
C VAL A 151 -6.66 -15.74 0.28
N GLU A 152 -7.50 -15.96 1.29
CA GLU A 152 -7.96 -14.93 2.22
C GLU A 152 -6.80 -14.43 3.10
N ASP A 153 -6.00 -15.32 3.67
CA ASP A 153 -4.82 -14.96 4.45
C ASP A 153 -3.76 -14.27 3.58
N ALA A 154 -3.55 -14.75 2.36
CA ALA A 154 -2.60 -14.19 1.40
C ALA A 154 -3.03 -12.80 0.94
N ARG A 155 -4.34 -12.59 0.78
CA ARG A 155 -4.91 -11.28 0.48
C ARG A 155 -4.81 -10.35 1.68
N ALA A 156 -5.19 -10.79 2.87
CA ALA A 156 -5.06 -10.00 4.09
C ALA A 156 -3.58 -9.67 4.38
N LEU A 157 -2.67 -10.60 4.10
CA LEU A 157 -1.23 -10.40 4.19
C LEU A 157 -0.80 -9.36 3.15
N ALA A 158 -1.10 -9.57 1.87
CA ALA A 158 -0.82 -8.63 0.79
C ALA A 158 -1.37 -7.23 1.08
N ASP A 159 -2.58 -7.11 1.63
CA ASP A 159 -3.21 -5.84 1.97
C ASP A 159 -2.56 -5.22 3.23
N ARG A 160 -2.12 -6.02 4.22
CA ARG A 160 -1.32 -5.55 5.38
C ARG A 160 0.11 -5.12 5.00
N LEU A 161 0.61 -5.55 3.84
CA LEU A 161 1.96 -5.30 3.36
C LEU A 161 2.02 -4.30 2.20
N ALA A 162 0.92 -4.18 1.47
CA ALA A 162 0.60 -3.09 0.55
C ALA A 162 0.05 -1.88 1.32
N ALA A 163 -0.39 -2.06 2.57
CA ALA A 163 -0.42 -0.97 3.54
C ALA A 163 1.01 -0.40 3.58
N PRO A 164 1.18 0.90 3.30
CA PRO A 164 2.46 1.43 2.87
C PRO A 164 3.57 1.07 3.85
N SER A 165 4.62 0.50 3.27
CA SER A 165 5.97 0.35 3.80
C SER A 165 6.35 1.53 4.69
N VAL A 166 6.17 1.41 6.01
CA VAL A 166 6.38 2.51 6.97
C VAL A 166 5.54 3.75 6.60
N ARG A 167 4.54 4.11 7.41
CA ARG A 167 3.82 5.39 7.25
C ARG A 167 4.69 6.57 7.66
N ALA A 168 5.74 6.80 6.89
CA ALA A 168 6.76 7.81 7.07
C ALA A 168 7.02 8.53 5.75
N ALA A 169 7.42 9.79 5.87
CA ALA A 169 7.77 10.59 4.71
C ALA A 169 8.82 11.64 5.09
N SER A 170 9.60 12.03 4.09
CA SER A 170 10.49 13.18 4.17
C SER A 170 10.17 14.16 3.04
N VAL A 171 10.11 15.44 3.36
CA VAL A 171 9.82 16.54 2.44
C VAL A 171 10.86 17.61 2.63
N ARG A 172 11.56 17.94 1.54
CA ARG A 172 12.36 19.14 1.46
C ARG A 172 11.63 20.19 0.62
N ARG A 173 11.55 21.42 1.12
CA ARG A 173 10.95 22.56 0.44
C ARG A 173 11.92 23.73 0.53
N THR A 174 12.30 24.29 -0.62
CA THR A 174 13.27 25.38 -0.69
C THR A 174 12.71 26.51 -1.54
N THR A 175 12.74 27.73 -1.02
CA THR A 175 12.37 28.97 -1.70
C THR A 175 13.52 29.97 -1.57
N LYS A 176 13.27 31.25 -1.88
CA LYS A 176 14.22 32.34 -1.60
C LYS A 176 14.17 32.81 -0.14
N GLU A 177 13.12 32.43 0.58
CA GLU A 177 12.81 32.88 1.95
C GLU A 177 13.16 31.78 2.96
N THR A 178 12.97 30.50 2.60
CA THR A 178 13.14 29.35 3.51
C THR A 178 13.79 28.13 2.83
N ASP A 179 14.56 27.35 3.59
CA ASP A 179 14.96 25.98 3.24
C ASP A 179 14.59 25.03 4.39
N ILE A 180 13.67 24.11 4.11
CA ILE A 180 12.99 23.29 5.12
C ILE A 180 13.15 21.82 4.79
N LEU A 181 13.48 21.03 5.80
CA LEU A 181 13.40 19.57 5.79
C LEU A 181 12.46 19.11 6.91
N VAL A 182 11.38 18.42 6.55
CA VAL A 182 10.47 17.74 7.48
C VAL A 182 10.56 16.24 7.24
N SER A 183 10.76 15.46 8.30
CA SER A 183 10.66 14.00 8.29
C SER A 183 9.75 13.54 9.42
N LEU A 184 8.85 12.60 9.14
CA LEU A 184 7.95 12.06 10.16
C LEU A 184 7.69 10.57 9.95
N ASN A 185 7.31 9.88 11.03
CA ASN A 185 6.82 8.49 11.00
C ASN A 185 5.59 8.36 11.92
N LEU A 186 4.43 8.07 11.32
CA LEU A 186 3.15 7.91 12.01
C LEU A 186 3.08 6.67 12.91
N GLU A 187 4.07 5.77 12.83
CA GLU A 187 4.13 4.52 13.59
C GLU A 187 5.14 4.54 14.76
N GLN A 188 5.96 5.58 14.87
CA GLN A 188 7.00 5.68 15.90
C GLN A 188 6.82 6.96 16.68
N CYS A 189 6.85 6.97 18.02
CA CYS A 189 6.69 8.21 18.78
C CYS A 189 7.98 9.05 18.94
N ALA A 190 9.10 8.59 18.36
CA ALA A 190 10.42 9.22 18.49
C ALA A 190 11.28 8.90 17.25
N PRO A 191 12.28 9.75 16.91
CA PRO A 191 12.67 10.97 17.61
C PRO A 191 11.69 12.14 17.38
N VAL A 192 11.72 13.12 18.30
CA VAL A 192 11.12 14.45 18.09
C VAL A 192 12.27 15.46 18.19
N ARG A 193 12.59 16.14 17.09
CA ARG A 193 13.66 17.14 17.01
C ARG A 193 13.23 18.27 16.09
N ILE A 194 12.96 19.43 16.64
CA ILE A 194 12.39 20.54 15.89
C ILE A 194 13.31 21.74 16.06
N SER A 195 13.67 22.35 14.94
CA SER A 195 14.51 23.54 14.87
C SER A 195 14.02 24.39 13.71
N THR A 196 13.03 25.24 13.96
CA THR A 196 12.50 26.17 12.96
C THR A 196 13.18 27.54 12.97
N GLY A 197 13.89 27.87 14.06
CA GLY A 197 14.36 29.23 14.32
C GLY A 197 13.34 30.10 15.06
N VAL A 198 12.15 29.57 15.37
CA VAL A 198 11.11 30.23 16.18
C VAL A 198 10.77 29.32 17.37
N GLU A 199 11.43 29.53 18.52
CA GLU A 199 11.40 28.61 19.67
C GLU A 199 9.98 28.27 20.18
N TYR A 200 9.06 29.24 20.17
CA TYR A 200 7.68 28.99 20.57
C TYR A 200 6.95 28.07 19.58
N PHE A 201 7.23 28.21 18.28
CA PHE A 201 6.67 27.32 17.26
C PHE A 201 7.29 25.91 17.34
N ASP A 202 8.58 25.83 17.69
CA ASP A 202 9.24 24.55 17.95
C ASP A 202 8.49 23.79 19.06
N HIS A 203 8.22 24.46 20.19
CA HIS A 203 7.41 23.91 21.28
C HIS A 203 6.00 23.49 20.83
N MET A 204 5.34 24.27 19.97
CA MET A 204 4.02 23.91 19.43
C MET A 204 4.04 22.63 18.59
N LEU A 205 5.05 22.47 17.71
CA LEU A 205 5.22 21.26 16.92
C LEU A 205 5.59 20.04 17.77
N GLU A 206 6.34 20.25 18.86
CA GLU A 206 6.62 19.20 19.86
C GLU A 206 5.32 18.72 20.52
N GLN A 207 4.41 19.64 20.87
CA GLN A 207 3.09 19.27 21.40
C GLN A 207 2.30 18.44 20.38
N VAL A 208 2.32 18.82 19.10
CA VAL A 208 1.65 18.07 18.03
C VAL A 208 2.20 16.64 17.93
N ALA A 209 3.52 16.48 17.85
CA ALA A 209 4.14 15.15 17.74
C ALA A 209 3.88 14.29 18.99
N LYS A 210 4.03 14.88 20.19
CA LYS A 210 3.83 14.20 21.47
C LYS A 210 2.41 13.70 21.63
N HIS A 211 1.42 14.55 21.37
CA HIS A 211 0.01 14.22 21.52
C HIS A 211 -0.52 13.39 20.34
N GLY A 212 0.06 13.57 19.16
CA GLY A 212 -0.14 12.77 17.96
C GLY A 212 0.39 11.34 18.06
N GLY A 213 1.44 11.13 18.85
CA GLY A 213 2.07 9.82 19.01
C GLY A 213 2.93 9.40 17.82
N PHE A 214 3.56 10.36 17.14
CA PHE A 214 4.43 10.13 15.98
C PHE A 214 5.76 10.86 16.11
N SER A 215 6.73 10.48 15.28
CA SER A 215 8.08 11.05 15.25
C SER A 215 8.04 12.23 14.30
N LEU A 216 8.78 13.28 14.66
CA LEU A 216 8.80 14.50 13.87
C LEU A 216 10.18 15.15 13.99
N GLU A 217 10.87 15.22 12.87
CA GLU A 217 12.10 15.96 12.71
C GLU A 217 11.86 17.13 11.75
N VAL A 218 12.17 18.34 12.19
CA VAL A 218 12.03 19.57 11.41
C VAL A 218 13.31 20.35 11.51
N ALA A 219 13.89 20.70 10.37
CA ALA A 219 14.99 21.65 10.25
C ALA A 219 14.58 22.74 9.27
N CYS A 220 14.71 24.00 9.66
CA CYS A 220 14.45 25.15 8.80
C CYS A 220 15.56 26.18 8.94
N GLU A 221 16.02 26.68 7.80
CA GLU A 221 16.73 27.95 7.68
C GLU A 221 15.78 28.95 7.03
N GLY A 222 15.30 29.92 7.79
CA GLY A 222 14.32 30.91 7.33
C GLY A 222 14.81 32.35 7.53
N ASP A 223 14.11 33.28 6.91
CA ASP A 223 14.36 34.73 6.93
C ASP A 223 13.80 35.43 8.19
N THR A 224 13.95 34.80 9.37
CA THR A 224 13.40 35.28 10.65
C THR A 224 13.87 36.68 11.09
N GLY A 225 14.92 37.22 10.45
CA GLY A 225 15.36 38.61 10.62
C GLY A 225 14.44 39.65 9.96
N ILE A 226 13.52 39.25 9.07
CA ILE A 226 12.45 40.08 8.52
C ILE A 226 11.23 39.98 9.45
N ASP A 227 10.61 38.80 9.48
CA ASP A 227 9.60 38.38 10.45
C ASP A 227 9.52 36.84 10.49
N ALA A 228 8.67 36.29 11.35
CA ALA A 228 8.50 34.84 11.49
C ALA A 228 7.51 34.23 10.48
N HIS A 229 6.86 35.04 9.62
CA HIS A 229 5.70 34.63 8.84
C HIS A 229 6.05 33.54 7.84
N HIS A 230 7.00 33.81 6.94
CA HIS A 230 7.38 32.84 5.89
C HIS A 230 7.89 31.54 6.50
N THR A 231 8.68 31.64 7.57
CA THR A 231 9.21 30.47 8.29
C THR A 231 8.09 29.58 8.84
N ILE A 232 7.12 30.17 9.57
CA ILE A 232 6.02 29.41 10.17
C ILE A 232 5.09 28.84 9.09
N GLU A 233 4.72 29.64 8.09
CA GLU A 233 3.87 29.22 6.98
C GLU A 233 4.48 28.05 6.21
N ASP A 234 5.73 28.19 5.79
CA ASP A 234 6.38 27.23 4.91
C ASP A 234 6.68 25.91 5.63
N VAL A 235 7.01 25.97 6.93
CA VAL A 235 7.14 24.76 7.76
C VAL A 235 5.79 24.06 7.89
N ALA A 236 4.70 24.81 8.10
CA ALA A 236 3.35 24.25 8.16
C ALA A 236 2.94 23.59 6.83
N LEU A 237 3.27 24.20 5.69
CA LEU A 237 3.07 23.62 4.36
C LEU A 237 3.85 22.32 4.19
N ALA A 238 5.16 22.34 4.48
CA ALA A 238 6.04 21.17 4.37
C ALA A 238 5.61 20.03 5.31
N PHE A 239 5.12 20.36 6.51
CA PHE A 239 4.58 19.40 7.45
C PHE A 239 3.30 18.74 6.94
N GLY A 240 2.34 19.52 6.41
CA GLY A 240 1.14 18.94 5.80
C GLY A 240 1.43 18.08 4.56
N ASP A 241 2.42 18.46 3.73
CA ASP A 241 2.89 17.63 2.61
C ASP A 241 3.50 16.30 3.09
N ALA A 242 4.31 16.34 4.17
CA ALA A 242 4.88 15.14 4.77
C ALA A 242 3.79 14.21 5.32
N LEU A 243 2.79 14.77 6.01
CA LEU A 243 1.64 14.01 6.48
C LEU A 243 0.86 13.39 5.31
N ALA A 244 0.60 14.14 4.24
CA ALA A 244 -0.10 13.62 3.06
C ALA A 244 0.65 12.45 2.42
N LYS A 245 1.97 12.56 2.29
CA LYS A 245 2.81 11.49 1.75
C LYS A 245 2.82 10.25 2.66
N ALA A 246 2.98 10.45 3.97
CA ALA A 246 3.00 9.35 4.94
C ALA A 246 1.65 8.62 5.05
N LEU A 247 0.55 9.30 4.75
CA LEU A 247 -0.79 8.70 4.71
C LEU A 247 -1.06 7.84 3.47
N GLY A 248 -0.28 7.99 2.39
CA GLY A 248 -0.43 7.21 1.17
C GLY A 248 -1.84 7.26 0.58
N ASP A 249 -2.42 6.09 0.29
CA ASP A 249 -3.77 5.94 -0.26
C ASP A 249 -4.89 6.10 0.80
N ARG A 250 -4.54 6.44 2.05
CA ARG A 250 -5.46 6.66 3.18
C ARG A 250 -6.35 5.44 3.48
N ARG A 251 -5.92 4.25 3.08
CA ARG A 251 -6.63 3.01 3.35
C ARG A 251 -6.53 2.63 4.81
N GLY A 252 -7.64 2.17 5.38
CA GLY A 252 -7.67 1.60 6.71
C GLY A 252 -7.62 2.59 7.86
N ILE A 253 -7.41 3.89 7.60
CA ILE A 253 -7.31 4.90 8.65
C ILE A 253 -8.67 5.26 9.25
N GLY A 254 -8.69 5.79 10.47
CA GLY A 254 -9.90 6.29 11.14
C GLY A 254 -10.58 7.45 10.41
N ARG A 255 -9.82 8.18 9.55
CA ARG A 255 -10.21 9.31 8.69
C ARG A 255 -10.65 10.57 9.44
N PHE A 256 -11.45 10.41 10.48
CA PHE A 256 -11.98 11.48 11.30
C PHE A 256 -11.30 11.52 12.67
N GLY A 257 -11.16 12.72 13.22
CA GLY A 257 -10.64 12.90 14.57
C GLY A 257 -11.17 14.17 15.22
N PHE A 258 -11.33 14.14 16.54
CA PHE A 258 -11.87 15.24 17.33
C PHE A 258 -11.34 15.26 18.77
N GLU A 259 -11.25 16.42 19.43
CA GLU A 259 -10.79 16.57 20.83
C GLU A 259 -11.48 17.74 21.56
N LEU A 260 -11.49 17.71 22.91
CA LEU A 260 -12.16 18.67 23.83
C LEU A 260 -11.25 19.01 25.07
N PRO A 261 -11.57 20.03 25.91
CA PRO A 261 -10.74 21.15 26.44
C PRO A 261 -9.42 20.85 27.22
N MET A 262 -8.61 21.92 27.45
CA MET A 262 -7.41 21.94 28.31
C MET A 262 -7.46 23.12 29.32
N ASP A 263 -7.46 22.81 30.62
CA ASP A 263 -7.48 23.79 31.73
C ASP A 263 -8.62 24.83 31.60
N GLU A 264 -8.33 26.13 31.72
CA GLU A 264 -9.34 27.19 31.54
C GLU A 264 -9.68 27.45 30.06
N THR A 265 -8.90 26.87 29.15
CA THR A 265 -9.03 27.05 27.71
C THR A 265 -9.85 25.90 27.10
N ARG A 266 -10.88 26.25 26.32
CA ARG A 266 -11.61 25.28 25.50
C ARG A 266 -11.17 25.37 24.06
N ALA A 267 -10.26 24.47 23.65
CA ALA A 267 -9.92 24.25 22.26
C ALA A 267 -10.59 22.96 21.73
N GLY A 268 -11.19 23.05 20.55
CA GLY A 268 -11.72 21.92 19.79
C GLY A 268 -11.11 21.89 18.40
N VAL A 269 -10.69 20.71 17.96
CA VAL A 269 -10.18 20.48 16.60
C VAL A 269 -10.94 19.33 15.98
N TRP A 270 -11.42 19.48 14.75
CA TRP A 270 -12.09 18.44 13.96
C TRP A 270 -11.37 18.26 12.63
N ILE A 271 -11.01 17.01 12.33
CA ILE A 271 -10.26 16.65 11.12
C ILE A 271 -11.10 15.68 10.28
N ASP A 272 -11.18 15.91 8.97
CA ASP A 272 -11.56 14.92 7.96
C ASP A 272 -10.41 14.81 6.94
N LEU A 273 -9.72 13.67 6.93
CA LEU A 273 -8.64 13.32 5.99
C LEU A 273 -9.20 13.00 4.60
N SER A 274 -9.92 13.97 4.04
CA SER A 274 -10.93 13.78 3.00
C SER A 274 -10.41 13.83 1.56
N GLY A 275 -9.17 14.26 1.38
CA GLY A 275 -8.57 14.61 0.08
C GLY A 275 -8.93 16.02 -0.39
N ARG A 276 -9.74 16.76 0.38
CA ARG A 276 -10.19 18.11 0.04
C ARG A 276 -9.67 19.12 1.08
N PRO A 277 -8.91 20.14 0.67
CA PRO A 277 -8.43 21.17 1.57
C PRO A 277 -9.59 22.08 2.00
N PHE A 278 -9.72 22.29 3.30
CA PHE A 278 -10.63 23.28 3.89
C PHE A 278 -10.13 23.65 5.29
N SER A 279 -10.13 24.93 5.63
CA SER A 279 -9.78 25.39 6.97
C SER A 279 -10.82 26.36 7.50
N LYS A 280 -11.18 26.20 8.78
CA LYS A 280 -12.02 27.13 9.51
C LYS A 280 -11.43 27.33 10.91
N PHE A 281 -11.20 28.58 11.29
CA PHE A 281 -10.70 28.94 12.62
C PHE A 281 -11.70 29.88 13.29
N GLU A 282 -12.17 29.53 14.49
CA GLU A 282 -13.14 30.30 15.26
C GLU A 282 -12.60 30.57 16.67
N GLY A 283 -12.19 31.80 16.93
CA GLY A 283 -11.68 32.23 18.23
C GLY A 283 -10.87 33.51 18.07
N ASP A 284 -10.90 34.35 19.09
CA ASP A 284 -10.11 35.58 19.16
C ASP A 284 -9.03 35.38 20.22
N ILE A 285 -7.80 35.13 19.79
CA ILE A 285 -6.67 34.93 20.70
C ILE A 285 -6.14 36.31 21.06
N PRO A 286 -6.11 36.70 22.35
CA PRO A 286 -5.74 38.05 22.75
C PRO A 286 -4.26 38.34 22.54
N GLY A 287 -3.92 39.61 22.33
CA GLY A 287 -2.54 40.08 22.21
C GLY A 287 -1.94 39.88 20.81
N GLU A 288 -0.76 40.45 20.60
CA GLU A 288 -0.11 40.46 19.28
C GLU A 288 0.86 39.28 19.10
N ARG A 289 1.55 38.86 20.17
CA ARG A 289 2.58 37.81 20.12
C ARG A 289 2.65 37.00 21.41
N VAL A 290 3.13 35.76 21.32
CA VAL A 290 3.60 34.94 22.45
C VAL A 290 5.09 34.67 22.25
N GLY A 291 5.94 35.38 23.02
CA GLY A 291 7.36 35.47 22.70
C GLY A 291 7.56 36.06 21.30
N GLU A 292 8.29 35.36 20.44
CA GLU A 292 8.50 35.75 19.04
C GLU A 292 7.42 35.25 18.06
N PHE A 293 6.43 34.50 18.53
CA PHE A 293 5.37 33.97 17.68
C PHE A 293 4.21 34.96 17.55
N PRO A 294 3.91 35.50 16.34
CA PRO A 294 2.73 36.35 16.14
C PRO A 294 1.45 35.53 16.30
N VAL A 295 0.52 36.00 17.13
CA VAL A 295 -0.70 35.26 17.47
C VAL A 295 -1.56 34.93 16.26
N GLU A 296 -1.58 35.81 15.26
CA GLU A 296 -2.29 35.59 13.99
C GLU A 296 -1.83 34.33 13.25
N MET A 297 -0.57 33.93 13.43
CA MET A 297 0.01 32.76 12.79
C MET A 297 -0.60 31.45 13.30
N THR A 298 -1.24 31.42 14.47
CA THR A 298 -1.96 30.24 14.95
C THR A 298 -3.01 29.78 13.93
N SER A 299 -3.84 30.71 13.44
CA SER A 299 -4.84 30.41 12.42
C SER A 299 -4.22 30.05 11.07
N HIS A 300 -3.12 30.72 10.72
CA HIS A 300 -2.41 30.52 9.46
C HIS A 300 -1.79 29.12 9.37
N VAL A 301 -1.19 28.62 10.46
CA VAL A 301 -0.61 27.28 10.53
C VAL A 301 -1.65 26.20 10.19
N PHE A 302 -2.83 26.25 10.79
CA PHE A 302 -3.87 25.25 10.52
C PHE A 302 -4.40 25.34 9.09
N ARG A 303 -4.48 26.55 8.52
CA ARG A 303 -4.81 26.73 7.11
C ARG A 303 -3.75 26.12 6.19
N SER A 304 -2.47 26.45 6.40
CA SER A 304 -1.36 25.92 5.62
C SER A 304 -1.29 24.39 5.68
N ILE A 305 -1.45 23.80 6.87
CA ILE A 305 -1.52 22.34 7.04
C ILE A 305 -2.71 21.77 6.27
N ALA A 306 -3.91 22.34 6.40
CA ALA A 306 -5.10 21.84 5.69
C ALA A 306 -4.91 21.84 4.17
N ASP A 307 -4.29 22.90 3.65
CA ASP A 307 -4.04 23.11 2.24
C ASP A 307 -3.07 22.09 1.64
N SER A 308 -1.95 21.79 2.30
CA SER A 308 -0.97 20.80 1.82
C SER A 308 -1.37 19.36 2.17
N LEU A 309 -1.94 19.11 3.36
CA LEU A 309 -2.44 17.79 3.77
C LEU A 309 -3.65 17.32 2.93
N LYS A 310 -4.34 18.24 2.24
CA LYS A 310 -5.62 17.97 1.56
C LYS A 310 -6.63 17.38 2.54
N ALA A 311 -6.87 18.12 3.61
CA ALA A 311 -7.82 17.76 4.66
C ALA A 311 -8.72 18.94 5.02
N ALA A 312 -9.90 18.62 5.55
CA ALA A 312 -10.74 19.61 6.20
C ALA A 312 -10.33 19.68 7.67
N ILE A 313 -9.95 20.87 8.14
CA ILE A 313 -9.55 21.13 9.53
C ILE A 313 -10.40 22.28 10.06
N HIS A 314 -11.13 22.02 11.13
CA HIS A 314 -11.87 23.03 11.87
C HIS A 314 -11.24 23.19 13.23
N VAL A 315 -11.00 24.42 13.65
CA VAL A 315 -10.46 24.77 14.96
C VAL A 315 -11.38 25.79 15.61
N SER A 316 -11.72 25.55 16.87
CA SER A 316 -12.43 26.52 17.71
C SER A 316 -11.69 26.68 19.03
N VAL A 317 -11.50 27.91 19.50
CA VAL A 317 -10.83 28.18 20.77
C VAL A 317 -11.48 29.32 21.55
N GLU A 318 -11.67 29.10 22.84
CA GLU A 318 -12.12 30.09 23.82
C GLU A 318 -11.21 30.02 25.04
N GLY A 319 -10.80 31.18 25.56
CA GLY A 319 -9.91 31.29 26.71
C GLY A 319 -9.52 32.75 26.95
N GLU A 320 -8.64 32.96 27.92
CA GLU A 320 -8.19 34.31 28.33
C GLU A 320 -6.69 34.55 28.07
N ASN A 321 -5.91 33.49 27.95
CA ASN A 321 -4.46 33.56 27.84
C ASN A 321 -3.97 33.08 26.47
N ALA A 322 -3.25 33.94 25.75
CA ALA A 322 -2.77 33.67 24.39
C ALA A 322 -1.92 32.40 24.28
N HIS A 323 -1.06 32.15 25.26
CA HIS A 323 -0.23 30.94 25.32
C HIS A 323 -1.11 29.71 25.47
N HIS A 324 -2.01 29.71 26.46
CA HIS A 324 -2.86 28.54 26.73
C HIS A 324 -3.78 28.24 25.55
N MET A 325 -4.38 29.28 24.95
CA MET A 325 -5.22 29.17 23.76
C MET A 325 -4.48 28.56 22.58
N THR A 326 -3.27 29.06 22.29
CA THR A 326 -2.45 28.55 21.19
C THR A 326 -2.03 27.10 21.46
N GLU A 327 -1.43 26.83 22.63
CA GLU A 327 -0.97 25.48 23.00
C GLU A 327 -2.11 24.45 23.01
N ALA A 328 -3.29 24.83 23.49
CA ALA A 328 -4.46 23.97 23.47
C ALA A 328 -4.89 23.60 22.05
N CYS A 329 -4.83 24.52 21.09
CA CYS A 329 -5.12 24.23 19.68
C CYS A 329 -4.15 23.17 19.11
N PHE A 330 -2.84 23.33 19.36
CA PHE A 330 -1.83 22.41 18.84
C PHE A 330 -1.91 21.02 19.51
N LYS A 331 -2.15 20.96 20.82
CA LYS A 331 -2.40 19.69 21.52
C LYS A 331 -3.65 18.99 21.00
N ALA A 332 -4.76 19.74 20.87
CA ALA A 332 -6.02 19.21 20.35
C ALA A 332 -5.85 18.71 18.91
N PHE A 333 -5.09 19.42 18.07
CA PHE A 333 -4.75 18.97 16.72
C PHE A 333 -3.96 17.67 16.74
N GLY A 334 -2.90 17.56 17.55
CA GLY A 334 -2.15 16.31 17.71
C GLY A 334 -3.06 15.14 18.11
N ARG A 335 -3.95 15.34 19.08
CA ARG A 335 -4.90 14.32 19.54
C ARG A 335 -5.93 13.92 18.48
N ALA A 336 -6.54 14.89 17.80
CA ALA A 336 -7.47 14.64 16.72
C ALA A 336 -6.77 13.90 15.57
N LEU A 337 -5.54 14.30 15.21
CA LEU A 337 -4.76 13.66 14.17
C LEU A 337 -4.45 12.20 14.54
N ARG A 338 -4.07 11.93 15.80
CA ARG A 338 -3.83 10.56 16.29
C ARG A 338 -5.02 9.63 16.05
N GLN A 339 -6.24 10.11 16.27
CA GLN A 339 -7.46 9.35 15.98
C GLN A 339 -7.62 9.15 14.46
N ALA A 340 -7.52 10.24 13.69
CA ALA A 340 -7.77 10.23 12.26
C ALA A 340 -6.78 9.35 11.47
N VAL A 341 -5.51 9.30 11.88
CA VAL A 341 -4.47 8.51 11.21
C VAL A 341 -4.38 7.07 11.70
N LYS A 342 -5.06 6.69 12.79
CA LYS A 342 -4.97 5.34 13.34
C LYS A 342 -5.50 4.33 12.34
N VAL A 343 -4.76 3.25 12.11
CA VAL A 343 -5.22 2.14 11.26
C VAL A 343 -6.19 1.28 12.06
N GLU A 344 -7.41 1.13 11.55
CA GLU A 344 -8.52 0.38 12.15
C GLU A 344 -9.11 -0.68 11.20
N GLY A 345 -8.60 -0.77 9.97
CA GLY A 345 -9.01 -1.77 8.99
C GLY A 345 -8.15 -1.74 7.72
N ASP A 346 -8.66 -2.31 6.63
CA ASP A 346 -7.98 -2.47 5.34
C ASP A 346 -8.78 -1.88 4.15
N THR A 347 -9.92 -1.25 4.43
CA THR A 347 -10.78 -0.63 3.41
C THR A 347 -10.56 0.88 3.34
N ILE A 348 -10.83 1.47 2.17
CA ILE A 348 -10.86 2.93 2.04
C ILE A 348 -12.09 3.44 2.80
N PRO A 349 -11.94 4.36 3.78
CA PRO A 349 -13.05 4.86 4.59
C PRO A 349 -13.88 5.92 3.82
N SER A 350 -14.39 5.55 2.65
CA SER A 350 -15.15 6.40 1.74
C SER A 350 -16.20 5.59 0.98
N THR A 351 -17.45 6.07 0.98
CA THR A 351 -18.53 5.48 0.18
C THR A 351 -18.31 5.62 -1.32
N LYS A 352 -17.42 6.53 -1.75
CA LYS A 352 -17.02 6.69 -3.17
C LYS A 352 -15.94 5.70 -3.61
N GLY A 353 -15.36 4.93 -2.68
CA GLY A 353 -14.26 4.01 -2.97
C GLY A 353 -12.90 4.67 -3.23
N VAL A 354 -12.80 5.99 -3.07
CA VAL A 354 -11.57 6.79 -3.23
C VAL A 354 -11.59 8.01 -2.28
N LEU A 355 -10.40 8.50 -1.92
CA LEU A 355 -10.16 9.72 -1.14
C LEU A 355 -9.12 10.61 -1.80
#